data_AF-A0A0C3EQG2-F1
#
_entry.id   AF-A0A0C3EQG2-F1
#
_cell.length_a   1.000
_cell.length_b   1.000
_cell.length_c   1.000
_cell.angle_alpha   90.00
_cell.angle_beta   90.00
_cell.angle_gamma   90.00
#
_symmetry.space_group_name_H-M   'P 1'
#
loop_
_entity.id
_entity.type
_entity.pdbx_description
1 polymer ?
#
loop_
_entity_poly.entity_id
_entity_poly.type
_entity_poly.pdbx_seq_one_letter_code
_entity_poly.pdbx_strand_id
1 'polypeptide(L)'
;MTFLHMYRVSLPISVDLPLILVCRLPVAATTAALYDHALGFGQEVDLIWRTPPSFAAVLYIIDRYVGNAVLLAGVYLCFAGSISQEEYVT
;
A
#
# COMPACT_ATOMS: atom_id res chain seq x y z
N MET A 1 -24.60 36.06 14.76
CA MET A 1 -23.43 35.17 14.87
C MET A 1 -23.89 33.72 14.79
N THR A 2 -24.31 33.28 13.61
CA THR A 2 -24.91 31.95 13.39
C THR A 2 -24.47 31.32 12.07
N PHE A 3 -23.70 32.06 11.25
CA PHE A 3 -23.21 31.61 9.95
C PHE A 3 -21.93 30.77 10.02
N LEU A 4 -21.16 30.85 11.11
CA LEU A 4 -19.90 30.08 11.26
C LEU A 4 -20.11 28.63 11.72
N HIS A 5 -21.25 28.32 12.34
CA HIS A 5 -21.53 26.96 12.82
C HIS A 5 -22.10 26.03 11.73
N MET A 6 -22.52 26.59 10.59
CA MET A 6 -23.12 25.84 9.48
C MET A 6 -22.10 25.48 8.38
N TYR A 7 -20.93 26.10 8.35
CA TYR A 7 -19.85 25.76 7.41
C TYR A 7 -19.15 24.43 7.76
N ARG A 8 -19.08 24.05 9.05
CA ARG A 8 -18.44 22.79 9.47
C ARG A 8 -19.28 21.51 9.22
N VAL A 9 -20.55 21.64 8.86
CA VAL A 9 -21.48 20.51 8.64
C VAL A 9 -21.73 20.23 7.15
N SER A 10 -20.91 20.79 6.25
CA SER A 10 -21.06 20.59 4.80
C SER A 10 -19.74 20.36 4.06
N LEU A 11 -18.69 19.91 4.76
CA LEU A 11 -17.58 19.26 4.06
C LEU A 11 -18.11 17.95 3.45
N PRO A 12 -17.95 17.73 2.12
CA PRO A 12 -18.75 16.74 1.43
C PRO A 12 -18.24 15.35 1.78
N ILE A 13 -19.14 14.51 2.31
CA ILE A 13 -19.02 13.04 2.37
C ILE A 13 -18.56 12.44 1.00
N SER A 14 -18.73 13.19 -0.09
CA SER A 14 -18.28 12.83 -1.45
C SER A 14 -16.77 12.90 -1.71
N VAL A 15 -15.98 13.66 -0.95
CA VAL A 15 -14.50 13.74 -1.10
C VAL A 15 -13.74 12.85 -0.13
N ASP A 16 -14.36 12.44 0.98
CA ASP A 16 -13.74 11.51 1.93
C ASP A 16 -13.75 10.06 1.42
N LEU A 17 -14.79 9.66 0.69
CA LEU A 17 -14.91 8.30 0.16
C LEU A 17 -13.78 7.91 -0.82
N PRO A 18 -13.37 8.74 -1.81
CA PRO A 18 -12.22 8.44 -2.65
C PRO A 18 -10.91 8.48 -1.86
N LEU A 19 -10.72 9.41 -0.91
CA LEU A 19 -9.48 9.49 -0.13
C LEU A 19 -9.31 8.27 0.81
N ILE A 20 -10.40 7.84 1.45
CA ILE A 20 -10.44 6.65 2.32
C ILE A 20 -10.21 5.37 1.51
N LEU A 21 -10.80 5.23 0.31
CA LEU A 21 -10.52 4.09 -0.57
C LEU A 21 -9.06 4.10 -1.05
N VAL A 22 -8.55 5.28 -1.44
CA VAL A 22 -7.21 5.44 -2.03
C VAL A 22 -6.10 5.05 -1.07
N CYS A 23 -6.23 5.24 0.25
CA CYS A 23 -5.19 4.80 1.20
C CYS A 23 -5.47 3.46 1.90
N ARG A 24 -6.72 3.02 2.02
CA ARG A 24 -6.99 1.69 2.61
C ARG A 24 -6.69 0.54 1.66
N LEU A 25 -6.93 0.72 0.37
CA LEU A 25 -6.69 -0.33 -0.62
C LEU A 25 -5.20 -0.69 -0.78
N PRO A 26 -4.26 0.27 -0.88
CA PRO A 26 -2.84 -0.05 -0.93
C PRO A 26 -2.34 -0.74 0.34
N VAL A 27 -2.80 -0.30 1.52
CA VAL A 27 -2.40 -0.92 2.79
C VAL A 27 -2.92 -2.34 2.88
N ALA A 28 -4.19 -2.58 2.54
CA ALA A 28 -4.77 -3.92 2.50
C ALA A 28 -4.09 -4.82 1.46
N ALA A 29 -3.86 -4.30 0.25
CA ALA A 29 -3.18 -5.02 -0.83
C ALA A 29 -1.73 -5.36 -0.46
N THR A 30 -1.00 -4.43 0.13
CA THR A 30 0.37 -4.66 0.60
C THR A 30 0.41 -5.69 1.72
N THR A 31 -0.52 -5.61 2.68
CA THR A 31 -0.62 -6.58 3.77
C THR A 31 -0.94 -7.98 3.24
N ALA A 32 -1.89 -8.09 2.30
CA ALA A 32 -2.25 -9.36 1.67
C ALA A 32 -1.07 -9.93 0.86
N ALA A 33 -0.36 -9.10 0.11
CA ALA A 33 0.80 -9.52 -0.68
C ALA A 33 1.98 -9.98 0.21
N LEU A 34 2.25 -9.26 1.30
CA LEU A 34 3.28 -9.66 2.28
C LEU A 34 2.89 -10.95 3.02
N TYR A 35 1.61 -11.12 3.31
CA TYR A 35 1.11 -12.34 3.94
C TYR A 35 1.21 -13.55 2.99
N ASP A 36 0.83 -13.39 1.72
CA ASP A 36 1.03 -14.39 0.66
C ASP A 36 2.52 -14.72 0.48
N HIS A 37 3.40 -13.71 0.56
CA HIS A 37 4.85 -13.88 0.54
C HIS A 37 5.31 -14.77 1.71
N ALA A 38 4.89 -14.46 2.94
CA ALA A 38 5.27 -15.24 4.11
C ALA A 38 4.83 -16.71 4.03
N LEU A 39 3.66 -16.99 3.45
CA LEU A 39 3.17 -18.36 3.23
C LEU A 39 3.96 -19.10 2.16
N GLY A 40 4.30 -18.44 1.05
CA GLY A 40 5.09 -19.03 -0.04
C GLY A 40 6.57 -19.22 0.28
N PHE A 41 7.10 -18.48 1.26
CA PHE A 41 8.54 -18.45 1.58
C PHE A 41 9.13 -19.83 1.91
N GLY A 42 8.37 -20.70 2.59
CA GLY A 42 8.84 -22.06 2.90
C GLY A 42 9.11 -22.89 1.63
N GLN A 43 8.24 -22.77 0.63
CA GLN A 43 8.42 -23.43 -0.66
C GLN A 43 9.52 -22.75 -1.49
N GLU A 44 9.66 -21.43 -1.42
CA GLU A 44 10.76 -20.69 -2.06
C GLU A 44 12.12 -21.17 -1.58
N VAL A 45 12.31 -21.33 -0.26
CA VAL A 45 13.56 -21.84 0.33
C VAL A 45 13.92 -23.22 -0.22
N ASP A 46 12.94 -24.12 -0.32
CA ASP A 46 13.19 -25.48 -0.81
C ASP A 46 13.39 -25.55 -2.34
N LEU A 47 12.74 -24.69 -3.12
CA LEU A 47 12.80 -24.74 -4.59
C LEU A 47 13.89 -23.85 -5.21
N ILE A 48 14.21 -22.72 -4.58
CA ILE A 48 15.17 -21.74 -5.11
C ILE A 48 16.52 -21.84 -4.39
N TRP A 49 16.50 -22.01 -3.06
CA TRP A 49 17.73 -21.93 -2.26
C TRP A 49 18.41 -23.29 -2.07
N ARG A 50 17.66 -24.39 -2.14
CA ARG A 50 18.21 -25.77 -2.10
C ARG A 50 18.51 -26.37 -3.48
N THR A 51 18.08 -25.72 -4.55
CA THR A 51 18.25 -26.18 -5.93
C THR A 51 19.28 -25.29 -6.64
N PRO A 52 20.08 -25.79 -7.60
CA PRO A 52 20.99 -24.93 -8.36
C PRO A 52 20.26 -23.72 -8.96
N PRO A 53 20.85 -22.52 -8.87
CA PRO A 53 20.20 -21.29 -9.31
C PRO A 53 19.86 -21.39 -10.80
N SER A 54 18.57 -21.28 -11.11
CA SER A 54 18.06 -21.33 -12.47
C SER A 54 17.58 -19.95 -12.92
N PHE A 55 17.49 -19.73 -14.23
CA PHE A 55 16.92 -18.50 -14.77
C PHE A 55 15.49 -18.25 -14.27
N ALA A 56 14.71 -19.31 -14.07
CA ALA A 56 13.37 -19.23 -13.49
C ALA A 56 13.39 -18.70 -12.04
N ALA A 57 14.40 -19.07 -11.24
CA ALA A 57 14.56 -18.54 -9.88
C ALA A 57 14.89 -17.04 -9.87
N VAL A 58 15.69 -16.56 -10.83
CA VAL A 58 15.99 -15.14 -10.96
C VAL A 58 14.75 -14.34 -11.37
N LEU A 59 14.01 -14.83 -12.38
CA LEU A 59 12.75 -14.20 -12.79
C LEU A 59 11.74 -14.17 -11.65
N TYR A 60 11.66 -15.24 -10.87
CA TYR A 60 10.79 -15.31 -9.69
C TYR A 60 11.16 -14.26 -8.65
N ILE A 61 12.44 -14.13 -8.30
CA ILE A 61 12.91 -13.11 -7.36
C ILE A 61 12.61 -11.71 -7.89
N ILE A 62 12.84 -11.45 -9.18
CA ILE A 62 12.54 -10.13 -9.76
C ILE A 62 11.04 -9.83 -9.65
N ASP A 63 10.19 -10.73 -10.11
CA ASP A 63 8.73 -10.54 -10.10
C ASP A 63 8.21 -10.32 -8.67
N ARG A 64 8.67 -11.13 -7.71
CA ARG A 64 8.25 -11.08 -6.31
C ARG A 64 8.73 -9.81 -5.58
N TYR A 65 10.01 -9.47 -5.69
CA TYR A 65 10.60 -8.37 -4.93
C TYR A 65 10.31 -7.00 -5.56
N VAL A 66 10.25 -6.91 -6.89
CA VAL A 66 9.81 -5.69 -7.58
C VAL A 66 8.33 -5.43 -7.31
N GLY A 67 7.48 -6.46 -7.35
CA GLY A 67 6.06 -6.33 -6.99
C GLY A 67 5.85 -5.80 -5.57
N ASN A 68 6.56 -6.37 -4.59
CA ASN A 68 6.52 -5.89 -3.20
C ASN A 68 7.03 -4.44 -3.06
N ALA A 69 8.08 -4.06 -3.79
CA ALA A 69 8.60 -2.69 -3.76
C ALA A 69 7.58 -1.67 -4.33
N VAL A 70 6.86 -2.02 -5.40
CA VAL A 70 5.80 -1.18 -5.96
C VAL A 70 4.65 -0.98 -4.97
N LEU A 71 4.24 -2.04 -4.27
CA LEU A 71 3.19 -1.97 -3.25
C LEU A 71 3.60 -1.09 -2.07
N LEU A 72 4.83 -1.25 -1.57
CA LEU A 72 5.39 -0.41 -0.51
C LEU A 72 5.51 1.05 -0.94
N ALA A 73 5.91 1.33 -2.18
CA ALA A 73 5.95 2.68 -2.72
C ALA A 73 4.55 3.31 -2.78
N GLY A 74 3.53 2.55 -3.18
CA GLY A 74 2.14 3.00 -3.18
C GLY A 74 1.63 3.37 -1.78
N VAL A 75 1.97 2.57 -0.77
CA VAL A 75 1.66 2.88 0.63
C VAL A 75 2.41 4.12 1.10
N TYR A 76 3.71 4.22 0.82
CA TYR A 76 4.54 5.38 1.19
C TYR A 76 4.00 6.68 0.60
N LEU A 77 3.64 6.69 -0.69
CA LEU A 77 3.06 7.86 -1.36
C LEU A 77 1.71 8.24 -0.75
N CYS A 78 0.88 7.27 -0.35
CA CYS A 78 -0.38 7.57 0.32
C CYS A 78 -0.17 8.21 1.71
N PHE A 79 0.76 7.68 2.49
CA PHE A 79 1.12 8.28 3.78
C PHE A 79 1.72 9.67 3.61
N ALA A 80 2.66 9.86 2.69
CA ALA A 80 3.26 11.17 2.40
C ALA A 80 2.20 12.19 1.95
N GLY A 81 1.23 11.78 1.12
CA GLY A 81 0.12 12.63 0.71
C GLY A 81 -0.80 13.05 1.87
N SER A 82 -0.96 12.18 2.87
CA SER A 82 -1.77 12.49 4.06
C SER A 82 -1.13 13.52 4.98
N ILE A 83 0.20 13.49 5.13
CA ILE A 83 0.96 14.44 5.95
C ILE A 83 0.86 15.86 5.37
N SER A 84 0.92 15.99 4.04
CA SER A 84 0.82 17.28 3.35
C SER A 84 -0.56 17.95 3.49
N GLN A 85 -1.62 17.21 3.82
CA GLN A 85 -2.95 17.79 4.07
C GLN A 85 -3.03 18.42 5.47
N GLU A 86 -2.35 17.86 6.47
CA GLU A 86 -2.37 18.37 7.85
C GLU A 86 -1.67 19.73 7.97
N GLU A 87 -0.58 19.91 7.22
CA GLU A 87 0.17 21.18 7.17
C GLU A 87 -0.61 22.32 6.50
N TYR A 88 -1.52 22.02 5.56
CA TYR A 88 -2.34 23.04 4.87
C TYR A 88 -3.54 23.55 5.70
N VAL A 89 -3.90 22.84 6.77
CA VAL A 89 -5.07 23.15 7.62
C VAL A 89 -4.66 23.98 8.85
N THR A 90 -3.36 24.19 9.08
CA THR A 90 -2.82 24.98 10.20
C THR A 90 -2.33 26.34 9.73
#